data_AF-A0A2V4VVU7-F1
#
_entry.id   AF-A0A2V4VVU7-F1
#
_cell.length_a   1.000
_cell.length_b   1.000
_cell.length_c   1.000
_cell.angle_alpha   90.00
_cell.angle_beta   90.00
_cell.angle_gamma   90.00
#
_symmetry.space_group_name_H-M   'P 1'
#
loop_
_entity.id
_entity.type
_entity.pdbx_description
1 polymer ?
#
loop_
_entity_poly.entity_id
_entity_poly.type
_entity_poly.pdbx_seq_one_letter_code
_entity_poly.pdbx_strand_id
1 'polypeptide(L)'
;MEKRIRINLMIMRTEKQNTLLKLNDHLNSVRNKIESLQSKVDNSEVLYESDGLQGNAVFIDTCISKLIVYDRAIAQYKELLSE
;
A
#
# COMPACT_ATOMS: atom_id res chain seq x y z
N MET A 1 -10.94 -20.24 -22.64
CA MET A 1 -11.47 -19.35 -21.58
C MET A 1 -10.60 -19.46 -20.32
N GLU A 2 -10.42 -20.67 -19.79
CA GLU A 2 -9.61 -20.97 -18.61
C GLU A 2 -8.18 -20.37 -18.61
N LYS A 3 -7.44 -20.46 -19.73
CA LYS A 3 -6.10 -19.85 -19.86
C LYS A 3 -6.10 -18.34 -19.57
N ARG A 4 -7.12 -17.61 -20.01
CA ARG A 4 -7.24 -16.15 -19.74
C ARG A 4 -7.48 -15.89 -18.26
N ILE A 5 -8.34 -16.69 -17.62
CA ILE A 5 -8.61 -16.59 -16.18
C ILE A 5 -7.33 -16.84 -15.37
N ARG A 6 -6.54 -17.86 -15.73
CA ARG A 6 -5.24 -18.13 -15.08
C ARG A 6 -4.24 -17.00 -15.25
N ILE A 7 -4.15 -16.40 -16.44
CA ILE A 7 -3.30 -15.22 -16.69
C ILE A 7 -3.75 -14.04 -15.83
N ASN A 8 -5.05 -13.72 -15.80
CA ASN A 8 -5.56 -12.61 -15.01
C ASN A 8 -5.36 -12.84 -13.50
N LEU A 9 -5.55 -14.07 -13.02
CA LEU A 9 -5.27 -14.43 -11.63
C LEU A 9 -3.78 -14.22 -11.29
N MET A 10 -2.87 -14.59 -12.18
CA MET A 10 -1.44 -14.33 -12.02
C MET A 10 -1.16 -12.83 -11.93
N ILE A 11 -1.70 -12.03 -12.86
CA ILE A 11 -1.53 -10.57 -12.88
C ILE A 11 -2.02 -9.95 -11.58
N MET A 12 -3.24 -10.30 -11.11
CA MET A 12 -3.77 -9.75 -9.87
C MET A 12 -2.93 -10.12 -8.64
N ARG A 13 -2.34 -11.32 -8.60
CA ARG A 13 -1.41 -11.70 -7.52
C ARG A 13 -0.14 -10.85 -7.53
N THR A 14 0.43 -10.63 -8.71
CA THR A 14 1.62 -9.78 -8.88
C THR A 14 1.32 -8.33 -8.50
N GLU A 15 0.21 -7.77 -8.96
CA GLU A 15 -0.21 -6.41 -8.61
C GLU A 15 -0.48 -6.26 -7.10
N LYS A 16 -1.08 -7.28 -6.47
CA LYS A 16 -1.25 -7.31 -5.01
C LYS A 16 0.09 -7.27 -4.28
N GLN A 17 1.05 -8.11 -4.67
CA GLN A 17 2.38 -8.15 -4.06
C GLN A 17 3.11 -6.81 -4.22
N ASN A 18 3.10 -6.23 -5.42
CA ASN A 18 3.71 -4.92 -5.68
C ASN A 18 3.07 -3.81 -4.83
N THR A 19 1.75 -3.86 -4.64
CA THR A 19 1.03 -2.87 -3.82
C THR A 19 1.31 -3.05 -2.33
N LEU A 20 1.50 -4.28 -1.85
CA LEU A 20 1.94 -4.54 -0.47
C LEU A 20 3.32 -3.96 -0.19
N LEU A 21 4.27 -4.10 -1.13
CA LEU A 21 5.60 -3.49 -1.01
C LEU A 21 5.50 -1.97 -0.91
N LYS A 22 4.74 -1.33 -1.82
CA LYS A 22 4.51 0.12 -1.78
C LYS A 22 3.86 0.58 -0.48
N LEU A 23 2.88 -0.16 0.04
CA LEU A 23 2.25 0.14 1.32
C LEU A 23 3.28 0.10 2.46
N ASN A 24 4.13 -0.92 2.49
CA ASN A 24 5.20 -1.03 3.48
C ASN A 24 6.19 0.14 3.39
N ASP A 25 6.57 0.55 2.18
CA ASP A 25 7.46 1.71 1.97
C ASP A 25 6.84 3.00 2.51
N HIS A 26 5.55 3.23 2.22
CA HIS A 26 4.82 4.39 2.74
C HIS A 26 4.70 4.37 4.26
N LEU A 27 4.40 3.21 4.86
CA LEU A 27 4.36 3.05 6.32
C LEU A 27 5.71 3.31 6.97
N ASN A 28 6.80 2.82 6.38
CA ASN A 28 8.15 3.08 6.87
C ASN A 28 8.52 4.56 6.74
N SER A 29 8.16 5.21 5.63
CA SER A 29 8.36 6.65 5.45
C SER A 29 7.64 7.47 6.52
N VAL A 30 6.39 7.11 6.85
CA VAL A 30 5.64 7.76 7.94
C VAL A 30 6.33 7.55 9.28
N ARG A 31 6.76 6.33 9.59
CA ARG A 31 7.47 6.02 10.85
C ARG A 31 8.72 6.88 10.99
N ASN A 32 9.58 6.90 9.97
CA ASN A 32 10.82 7.68 9.98
C ASN A 32 10.55 9.18 10.15
N LYS A 33 9.46 9.69 9.55
CA LYS A 33 9.10 11.11 9.67
C LYS A 33 8.59 11.46 11.07
N ILE A 34 7.83 10.56 11.70
CA ILE A 34 7.43 10.70 13.11
C ILE A 34 8.66 10.67 14.03
N GLU A 35 9.59 9.74 13.81
CA GLU A 35 10.84 9.67 14.58
C GLU A 35 11.67 10.95 14.43
N SER A 36 11.77 11.49 13.21
CA SER A 36 12.44 12.76 12.96
C SER A 36 11.75 13.94 13.66
N LEU A 37 10.41 13.97 13.68
CA LEU A 37 9.65 14.99 14.41
C LEU A 37 9.89 14.89 15.91
N GLN A 38 9.89 13.67 16.47
CA GLN A 38 10.17 13.45 17.88
C GLN A 38 11.56 13.95 18.25
N SER A 39 12.59 13.61 17.46
CA SER A 39 13.96 14.08 17.68
C SER A 39 14.04 15.62 17.65
N LYS A 40 13.35 16.28 16.73
CA LYS A 40 13.32 17.75 16.66
C LYS A 40 12.70 18.36 17.91
N VAL A 41 11.58 17.79 18.38
CA VAL A 41 10.92 18.23 19.61
C VAL A 41 11.84 18.06 20.82
N ASP A 42 12.47 16.88 20.97
CA ASP A 42 13.34 16.56 22.10
C ASP A 42 14.57 17.48 22.15
N ASN A 43 15.08 17.89 21.00
CA ASN A 43 16.23 18.79 20.86
C ASN A 43 15.85 20.29 20.82
N SER A 44 14.57 20.63 20.99
CA SER A 44 14.07 22.02 20.85
C SER A 44 14.42 22.67 19.49
N GLU A 45 14.46 21.87 18.43
CA GLU A 45 14.67 22.32 17.06
C GLU A 45 13.40 22.97 16.47
N VAL A 46 13.58 23.88 15.50
CA VAL A 46 12.46 24.52 14.80
C VAL A 46 11.75 23.51 13.89
N LEU A 47 10.42 23.50 13.96
CA LEU A 47 9.56 22.72 13.06
C LEU A 47 9.13 23.56 11.85
N TYR A 48 9.12 22.94 10.68
CA TYR A 48 8.65 23.54 9.44
C TYR A 48 7.40 22.82 8.93
N GLU A 49 6.56 23.49 8.12
CA GLU A 49 5.40 22.86 7.49
C GLU A 49 5.77 21.62 6.66
N SER A 50 6.95 21.64 6.04
CA SER A 50 7.52 20.51 5.29
C SER A 50 7.80 19.28 6.16
N ASP A 51 7.90 19.42 7.48
CA ASP A 51 8.03 18.30 8.43
C ASP A 51 6.69 17.58 8.66
N GLY A 52 5.58 18.15 8.20
CA GLY A 52 4.25 17.54 8.28
C GLY A 52 4.13 16.21 7.53
N LEU A 53 3.14 15.40 7.91
CA LEU A 53 2.83 14.10 7.31
C LEU A 53 1.87 14.19 6.11
N GLN A 54 1.63 15.41 5.60
CA GLN A 54 0.64 15.65 4.56
C GLN A 54 0.95 14.85 3.29
N GLY A 55 -0.08 14.21 2.73
CA GLY A 55 0.03 13.34 1.56
C GLY A 55 0.30 11.86 1.88
N ASN A 56 0.93 11.53 3.02
CA ASN A 56 1.24 10.14 3.36
C ASN A 56 -0.03 9.29 3.58
N ALA A 57 -1.04 9.83 4.26
CA ALA A 57 -2.31 9.15 4.49
C ALA A 57 -3.02 8.80 3.18
N VAL A 58 -2.99 9.72 2.19
CA VAL A 58 -3.61 9.52 0.87
C VAL A 58 -2.99 8.34 0.13
N PHE A 59 -1.66 8.18 0.19
CA PHE A 59 -0.98 7.05 -0.43
C PHE A 59 -1.32 5.72 0.24
N ILE A 60 -1.39 5.71 1.58
CA ILE A 60 -1.79 4.53 2.36
C ILE A 60 -3.21 4.11 2.00
N ASP A 61 -4.17 5.03 2.02
CA ASP A 61 -5.58 4.77 1.69
C ASP A 61 -5.74 4.25 0.26
N THR A 62 -4.97 4.80 -0.68
CA THR A 62 -4.93 4.34 -2.07
C THR A 62 -4.42 2.90 -2.18
N CYS A 63 -3.35 2.56 -1.46
CA CYS A 63 -2.81 1.20 -1.45
C CYS A 63 -3.81 0.21 -0.85
N ILE A 64 -4.43 0.54 0.29
CA ILE A 64 -5.44 -0.28 0.95
C ILE A 64 -6.63 -0.53 0.00
N SER A 65 -7.13 0.52 -0.64
CA SER A 65 -8.24 0.43 -1.59
C SER A 65 -7.93 -0.54 -2.75
N LYS A 66 -6.72 -0.45 -3.31
CA LYS A 66 -6.26 -1.37 -4.36
C LYS A 66 -6.15 -2.81 -3.88
N LEU A 67 -5.61 -3.04 -2.68
CA LEU A 67 -5.48 -4.38 -2.09
C LEU A 67 -6.85 -5.05 -1.92
N ILE A 68 -7.86 -4.31 -1.45
CA ILE A 68 -9.24 -4.81 -1.33
C ILE A 68 -9.79 -5.22 -2.69
N VAL A 69 -9.57 -4.41 -3.73
CA VAL A 69 -10.01 -4.72 -5.10
C VAL A 69 -9.33 -5.99 -5.62
N TYR A 70 -8.01 -6.12 -5.44
CA TYR A 70 -7.28 -7.30 -5.89
C TYR A 70 -7.70 -8.57 -5.14
N ASP A 71 -7.98 -8.49 -3.84
CA ASP A 71 -8.48 -9.64 -3.09
C ASP A 71 -9.83 -10.14 -3.59
N ARG A 72 -10.75 -9.21 -3.89
CA ARG A 72 -12.03 -9.54 -4.50
C ARG A 72 -11.87 -10.18 -5.89
N ALA A 73 -11.02 -9.60 -6.74
CA ALA A 73 -10.76 -10.13 -8.07
C ALA A 73 -10.12 -11.52 -8.04
N ILE A 74 -9.16 -11.74 -7.13
CA ILE A 74 -8.50 -13.04 -6.92
C ILE A 74 -9.52 -14.09 -6.48
N ALA A 75 -10.44 -13.75 -5.57
CA ALA A 75 -11.50 -14.67 -5.13
C ALA A 75 -12.39 -15.08 -6.31
N GLN A 76 -12.88 -14.12 -7.08
CA GLN A 76 -13.72 -14.37 -8.26
C GLN A 76 -13.03 -15.26 -9.30
N TYR A 77 -11.75 -15.00 -9.61
CA TYR A 77 -11.02 -15.84 -10.56
C TYR A 77 -10.75 -17.25 -10.04
N LYS A 78 -10.66 -17.46 -8.72
CA LYS A 78 -10.53 -18.80 -8.14
C LYS A 78 -11.85 -19.57 -8.23
N GLU A 79 -12.97 -18.92 -7.96
CA GLU A 79 -14.31 -19.51 -8.11
C GLU A 79 -14.52 -20.00 -9.55
N LEU A 80 -14.25 -19.15 -10.53
CA LEU A 80 -14.37 -19.49 -11.96
C LEU A 80 -13.40 -20.58 -12.47
N LEU A 81 -12.37 -20.95 -11.70
CA LEU A 81 -11.46 -22.05 -12.02
C LEU A 81 -11.80 -23.34 -11.27
N SER A 82 -12.69 -23.25 -10.27
CA SER A 82 -13.15 -24.38 -9.46
C SER A 82 -14.47 -24.97 -9.99
N GLU A 83 -15.15 -24.24 -10.88
CA GLU A 83 -16.24 -24.70 -11.76
C GLU A 83 -15.67 -25.35 -13.04
#